data_AF-A0A816EBM1-F1
#
_entry.id   AF-A0A816EBM1-F1
#
_cell.length_a   1.000
_cell.length_b   1.000
_cell.length_c   1.000
_cell.angle_alpha   90.00
_cell.angle_beta   90.00
_cell.angle_gamma   90.00
#
_symmetry.space_group_name_H-M   'P 1'
#
loop_
_entity.id
_entity.type
_entity.pdbx_description
1 polymer ?
#
loop_
_entity_poly.entity_id
_entity_poly.type
_entity_poly.pdbx_seq_one_letter_code
_entity_poly.pdbx_strand_id
1 'polypeptide(L)'
;MTLSLTLSRVEKRRGASTEHFASVEQLLQRLYTTPLSGKLAARTEYDDKMVKSIQRRLKNSNIIARPTDKSKVFYFANASDFERKATEYMAKTNAYQEIISGRCPLADDLNDVTSLLDCLYKNKRITKDQMEDMQPDKHKLELAHLYFIPKAHK
;
A
#
# COMPACT_ATOMS: atom_id res chain seq x y z
N MET A 1 -12.17 54.23 -4.74
CA MET A 1 -13.33 53.48 -4.20
C MET A 1 -13.33 51.98 -4.60
N THR A 2 -12.18 51.34 -4.79
CA THR A 2 -12.08 49.96 -5.33
C THR A 2 -11.57 48.91 -4.31
N LEU A 3 -11.01 49.34 -3.18
CA LEU A 3 -10.46 48.46 -2.15
C LEU A 3 -11.50 47.80 -1.23
N SER A 4 -12.72 48.35 -1.14
CA SER A 4 -13.79 47.83 -0.26
C SER A 4 -14.48 46.57 -0.84
N LEU A 5 -14.53 46.45 -2.18
CA LEU A 5 -15.22 45.35 -2.86
C LEU A 5 -14.41 44.04 -2.90
N THR A 6 -13.09 44.09 -2.79
CA THR A 6 -12.22 42.91 -2.79
C THR A 6 -12.16 42.23 -1.42
N LEU A 7 -12.11 42.99 -0.33
CA LEU A 7 -12.16 42.48 1.05
C LEU A 7 -13.48 41.73 1.34
N SER A 8 -14.60 42.32 0.93
CA SER A 8 -15.93 41.71 1.13
C SER A 8 -16.11 40.39 0.34
N ARG A 9 -15.44 40.23 -0.82
CA ARG A 9 -15.43 38.97 -1.58
C ARG A 9 -14.53 37.88 -0.97
N VAL A 10 -13.44 38.27 -0.32
CA VAL A 10 -12.49 37.35 0.33
C VAL A 10 -13.07 36.82 1.65
N GLU A 11 -13.73 37.67 2.44
CA GLU A 11 -14.43 37.26 3.67
C GLU A 11 -15.63 36.35 3.39
N LYS A 12 -16.41 36.66 2.36
CA LYS A 12 -17.56 35.82 1.94
C LYS A 12 -17.13 34.43 1.42
N ARG A 13 -15.93 34.34 0.80
CA ARG A 13 -15.34 33.05 0.38
C ARG A 13 -14.75 32.26 1.55
N ARG A 14 -14.18 32.92 2.56
CA ARG A 14 -13.70 32.28 3.80
C ARG A 14 -14.85 31.69 4.62
N GLY A 15 -15.95 32.43 4.79
CA GLY A 15 -17.15 31.95 5.48
C GLY A 15 -17.79 30.72 4.83
N ALA A 16 -17.93 30.72 3.51
CA ALA A 16 -18.48 29.58 2.76
C ALA A 16 -17.59 28.33 2.83
N SER A 17 -16.26 28.49 2.88
CA SER A 17 -15.34 27.36 3.06
C SER A 17 -15.42 26.77 4.46
N THR A 18 -15.49 27.61 5.49
CA THR A 18 -15.62 27.14 6.89
C THR A 18 -16.95 26.45 7.14
N GLU A 19 -18.03 26.94 6.54
CA GLU A 19 -19.35 26.28 6.61
C GLU A 19 -19.35 24.92 5.90
N HIS A 20 -18.66 24.81 4.75
CA HIS A 20 -18.49 23.52 4.07
C HIS A 20 -17.70 22.51 4.89
N PHE A 21 -16.59 22.93 5.51
CA PHE A 21 -15.82 22.04 6.39
C PHE A 21 -16.65 21.60 7.61
N ALA A 22 -17.37 22.52 8.23
CA ALA A 22 -18.28 22.19 9.34
C ALA A 22 -19.39 21.22 8.92
N SER A 23 -19.94 21.34 7.70
CA SER A 23 -20.96 20.40 7.21
C SER A 23 -20.39 19.01 6.97
N VAL A 24 -19.15 18.92 6.47
CA VAL A 24 -18.46 17.62 6.26
C VAL A 24 -18.14 16.98 7.61
N GLU A 25 -17.69 17.75 8.60
CA GLU A 25 -17.40 17.26 9.94
C GLU A 25 -18.66 16.73 10.65
N GLN A 26 -19.79 17.45 10.55
CA GLN A 26 -21.08 16.97 11.05
C GLN A 26 -21.55 15.70 10.32
N LEU A 27 -21.36 15.63 9.00
CA LEU A 27 -21.69 14.43 8.23
C LEU A 27 -20.85 13.23 8.70
N LEU A 28 -19.54 13.41 8.87
CA LEU A 28 -18.65 12.38 9.39
C LEU A 28 -19.06 11.94 10.79
N GLN A 29 -19.26 12.88 11.72
CA GLN A 29 -19.72 12.56 13.07
C GLN A 29 -21.03 11.76 13.05
N ARG A 30 -21.98 12.14 12.20
CA ARG A 30 -23.24 11.40 12.05
C ARG A 30 -23.01 9.99 11.50
N LEU A 31 -22.15 9.83 10.51
CA LEU A 31 -21.83 8.51 9.94
C LEU A 31 -21.14 7.59 10.96
N TYR A 32 -20.28 8.13 11.82
CA TYR A 32 -19.59 7.34 12.86
C TYR A 32 -20.45 7.04 14.09
N THR A 33 -21.48 7.85 14.37
CA THR A 33 -22.36 7.68 15.53
C THR A 33 -23.68 6.98 15.22
N THR A 34 -24.10 6.94 13.95
CA THR A 34 -25.34 6.24 13.56
C THR A 34 -25.09 4.73 13.58
N PRO A 35 -25.83 3.95 14.39
CA PRO A 35 -25.68 2.51 14.41
C PRO A 35 -26.05 1.91 13.05
N LEU A 36 -25.26 0.93 12.61
CA LEU A 36 -25.53 0.19 11.39
C LEU A 36 -26.91 -0.46 11.46
N SER A 37 -27.64 -0.46 10.34
CA SER A 37 -28.91 -1.19 10.28
C SER A 37 -28.67 -2.66 10.62
N GLY A 38 -29.61 -3.31 11.31
CA GLY A 38 -29.46 -4.72 11.69
C GLY A 38 -29.19 -5.66 10.51
N LYS A 39 -29.71 -5.32 9.31
CA LYS A 39 -29.41 -6.04 8.06
C LYS A 39 -27.94 -5.92 7.65
N LEU A 40 -27.38 -4.71 7.73
CA LEU A 40 -25.96 -4.49 7.43
C LEU A 40 -25.07 -5.17 8.45
N ALA A 41 -25.40 -5.07 9.74
CA ALA A 41 -24.64 -5.75 10.79
C ALA A 41 -24.63 -7.27 10.58
N ALA A 42 -25.79 -7.88 10.33
CA ALA A 42 -25.90 -9.31 10.03
C ALA A 42 -25.14 -9.71 8.76
N ARG A 43 -25.17 -8.86 7.72
CA ARG A 43 -24.41 -9.09 6.49
C ARG A 43 -22.90 -9.05 6.75
N THR A 44 -22.42 -8.06 7.48
CA THR A 44 -21.02 -7.94 7.87
C THR A 44 -20.55 -9.15 8.67
N GLU A 45 -21.37 -9.65 9.60
CA GLU A 45 -21.04 -10.86 10.36
C GLU A 45 -20.97 -12.11 9.47
N TYR A 46 -21.90 -12.26 8.51
CA TYR A 46 -21.86 -13.34 7.53
C TYR A 46 -20.59 -13.28 6.67
N ASP A 47 -20.26 -12.09 6.14
CA ASP A 47 -19.08 -11.89 5.30
C ASP A 47 -17.79 -12.16 6.09
N ASP A 48 -17.69 -11.72 7.35
CA ASP A 48 -16.56 -12.02 8.24
C ASP A 48 -16.39 -13.53 8.48
N LYS A 49 -17.49 -14.24 8.78
CA LYS A 49 -17.47 -15.70 8.94
C LYS A 49 -17.02 -16.40 7.64
N MET A 50 -17.50 -15.92 6.50
CA MET A 50 -17.12 -16.45 5.19
C MET A 50 -15.61 -16.24 4.94
N VAL A 51 -15.08 -15.04 5.14
CA VAL A 51 -13.65 -14.73 4.99
C VAL A 51 -12.79 -15.60 5.90
N LYS A 52 -13.15 -15.73 7.18
CA LYS A 52 -12.44 -16.60 8.14
C LYS A 52 -12.44 -18.06 7.69
N SER A 53 -13.56 -18.55 7.16
CA SER A 53 -13.67 -19.92 6.65
C SER A 53 -12.74 -20.17 5.45
N ILE A 54 -12.66 -19.21 4.53
CA ILE A 54 -11.78 -19.26 3.35
C ILE A 54 -10.32 -19.25 3.81
N GLN A 55 -9.95 -18.34 4.70
CA GLN A 55 -8.60 -18.25 5.25
C GLN A 55 -8.16 -19.56 5.93
N ARG A 56 -9.05 -20.18 6.72
CA ARG A 56 -8.78 -21.47 7.36
C ARG A 56 -8.57 -22.58 6.33
N ARG A 57 -9.39 -22.63 5.29
CA ARG A 57 -9.24 -23.62 4.20
C ARG A 57 -7.93 -23.41 3.46
N LEU A 58 -7.56 -22.18 3.11
CA LEU A 58 -6.30 -21.86 2.45
C LEU A 58 -5.09 -22.30 3.28
N LYS A 59 -5.07 -21.99 4.58
CA LYS A 59 -4.00 -22.44 5.50
C LYS A 59 -3.84 -23.96 5.53
N ASN A 60 -4.95 -24.70 5.46
CA ASN A 60 -4.93 -26.16 5.56
C ASN A 60 -4.69 -26.87 4.21
N SER A 61 -4.79 -26.18 3.08
CA SER A 61 -4.77 -26.79 1.74
C SER A 61 -3.45 -26.63 0.99
N ASN A 62 -2.43 -26.01 1.60
CA ASN A 62 -1.17 -25.68 0.93
C ASN A 62 -1.37 -24.87 -0.38
N ILE A 63 -2.45 -24.09 -0.44
CA ILE A 63 -2.80 -23.25 -1.58
C ILE A 63 -2.27 -21.83 -1.34
N ILE A 64 -1.50 -21.34 -2.29
CA ILE A 64 -1.05 -19.95 -2.38
C ILE A 64 -2.10 -19.15 -3.15
N ALA A 65 -2.62 -18.10 -2.50
CA ALA A 65 -3.48 -17.09 -3.11
C ALA A 65 -2.71 -15.76 -3.21
N ARG A 66 -2.46 -15.26 -4.43
CA ARG A 66 -1.71 -14.00 -4.65
C ARG A 66 -2.42 -13.07 -5.64
N PRO A 67 -2.42 -11.75 -5.40
CA PRO A 67 -3.10 -10.78 -6.26
C PRO A 67 -2.36 -10.52 -7.58
N THR A 68 -3.16 -10.53 -8.66
CA THR A 68 -3.02 -9.99 -10.03
C THR A 68 -2.30 -8.64 -10.24
N ASP A 69 -1.26 -8.48 -11.07
CA ASP A 69 -0.76 -7.17 -11.55
C ASP A 69 -1.78 -6.58 -12.53
N LYS A 70 -2.42 -7.46 -13.31
CA LYS A 70 -3.66 -7.22 -14.01
C LYS A 70 -4.77 -7.20 -12.96
N SER A 71 -5.10 -5.98 -12.55
CA SER A 71 -6.08 -5.70 -11.52
C SER A 71 -7.34 -6.54 -11.70
N LYS A 72 -7.71 -7.30 -10.66
CA LYS A 72 -8.95 -8.10 -10.46
C LYS A 72 -8.85 -9.63 -10.61
N VAL A 73 -7.69 -10.21 -10.93
CA VAL A 73 -7.53 -11.67 -10.88
C VAL A 73 -6.68 -12.07 -9.67
N PHE A 74 -6.95 -13.23 -9.10
CA PHE A 74 -6.12 -13.85 -8.07
C PHE A 74 -5.52 -15.13 -8.64
N TYR A 75 -4.22 -15.31 -8.42
CA TYR A 75 -3.57 -16.58 -8.67
C TYR A 75 -3.85 -17.52 -7.50
N PHE A 76 -4.42 -18.68 -7.81
CA PHE A 76 -4.62 -19.78 -6.86
C PHE A 76 -3.90 -21.01 -7.39
N ALA A 77 -2.90 -21.51 -6.65
CA ALA A 77 -2.26 -22.78 -6.94
C ALA A 77 -1.68 -23.40 -5.67
N ASN A 78 -1.38 -24.69 -5.73
CA ASN A 78 -0.60 -25.34 -4.69
C ASN A 78 0.81 -24.73 -4.62
N ALA A 79 1.42 -24.74 -3.44
CA ALA A 79 2.77 -24.19 -3.24
C ALA A 79 3.81 -24.83 -4.19
N SER A 80 3.73 -26.15 -4.39
CA SER A 80 4.61 -26.88 -5.31
C SER A 80 4.44 -26.46 -6.77
N ASP A 81 3.21 -26.20 -7.22
CA ASP A 81 2.94 -25.72 -8.58
C ASP A 81 3.42 -24.29 -8.80
N PHE A 82 3.33 -23.47 -7.75
CA PHE A 82 3.88 -22.12 -7.77
C PHE A 82 5.41 -22.15 -7.90
N GLU A 83 6.10 -22.92 -7.05
CA GLU A 83 7.56 -23.07 -7.09
C GLU A 83 8.06 -23.61 -8.43
N ARG A 84 7.39 -24.65 -8.95
CA ARG A 84 7.71 -25.21 -10.27
C ARG A 84 7.60 -24.16 -11.36
N LYS A 85 6.47 -23.44 -11.42
CA LYS A 85 6.26 -22.41 -12.44
C LYS A 85 7.20 -21.22 -12.29
N ALA A 86 7.53 -20.84 -11.07
CA ALA A 86 8.54 -19.81 -10.80
C ALA A 86 9.89 -20.27 -11.38
N THR A 87 10.32 -21.49 -11.07
CA THR A 87 11.56 -22.10 -11.57
C THR A 87 11.60 -22.17 -13.10
N GLU A 88 10.51 -22.65 -13.73
CA GLU A 88 10.37 -22.69 -15.19
C GLU A 88 10.51 -21.29 -15.82
N TYR A 89 9.94 -20.27 -15.17
CA TYR A 89 10.06 -18.91 -15.63
C TYR A 89 11.48 -18.35 -15.50
N MET A 90 12.16 -18.61 -14.37
CA MET A 90 13.56 -18.20 -14.17
C MET A 90 14.44 -18.82 -15.26
N ALA A 91 14.31 -20.13 -15.48
CA ALA A 91 15.07 -20.87 -16.50
C ALA A 91 14.80 -20.35 -17.91
N LYS A 92 13.56 -19.97 -18.23
CA LYS A 92 13.19 -19.48 -19.56
C LYS A 92 13.69 -18.07 -19.84
N THR A 93 13.71 -17.21 -18.83
CA THR A 93 13.96 -15.78 -19.04
C THR A 93 15.36 -15.34 -18.65
N ASN A 94 16.13 -16.19 -17.95
CA ASN A 94 17.32 -15.79 -17.20
C ASN A 94 17.06 -14.55 -16.33
N ALA A 95 15.78 -14.25 -16.03
CA ALA A 95 15.43 -13.31 -14.99
C ALA A 95 15.80 -14.01 -13.68
N TYR A 96 16.37 -13.24 -12.76
CA TYR A 96 16.87 -13.67 -11.45
C TYR A 96 18.24 -14.34 -11.47
N GLN A 97 19.12 -13.81 -10.63
CA GLN A 97 20.38 -14.41 -10.24
C GLN A 97 20.25 -14.84 -8.78
N GLU A 98 20.64 -16.07 -8.49
CA GLU A 98 20.84 -16.51 -7.11
C GLU A 98 21.91 -15.61 -6.47
N ILE A 99 21.68 -15.16 -5.24
CA ILE A 99 22.64 -14.31 -4.53
C ILE A 99 23.75 -15.21 -3.99
N ILE A 100 24.74 -15.52 -4.82
CA ILE A 100 25.85 -16.43 -4.50
C ILE A 100 26.78 -15.83 -3.43
N SER A 101 26.94 -14.50 -3.43
CA SER A 101 27.91 -13.80 -2.58
C SER A 101 27.45 -13.59 -1.13
N GLY A 102 26.18 -13.90 -0.81
CA GLY A 102 25.56 -13.57 0.48
C GLY A 102 25.37 -12.07 0.73
N ARG A 103 25.70 -11.20 -0.23
CA ARG A 103 25.51 -9.74 -0.14
C ARG A 103 24.12 -9.37 -0.64
N CYS A 104 23.36 -8.64 0.17
CA CYS A 104 22.05 -8.13 -0.24
C CYS A 104 22.20 -7.25 -1.51
N PRO A 105 21.48 -7.52 -2.60
CA PRO A 105 21.59 -6.75 -3.84
C PRO A 105 21.08 -5.31 -3.67
N LEU A 106 20.24 -5.06 -2.67
CA LEU A 106 19.75 -3.72 -2.33
C LEU A 106 20.67 -2.99 -1.34
N ALA A 107 21.79 -3.58 -0.94
CA ALA A 107 22.67 -2.98 0.08
C ALA A 107 23.23 -1.62 -0.36
N ASP A 108 23.56 -1.49 -1.64
CA ASP A 108 24.14 -0.26 -2.18
C ASP A 108 23.06 0.82 -2.31
N ASP A 109 21.89 0.48 -2.86
CA ASP A 109 20.73 1.39 -2.92
C ASP A 109 20.31 1.87 -1.53
N LEU A 110 20.31 0.97 -0.55
CA LEU A 110 20.00 1.29 0.84
C LEU A 110 20.99 2.31 1.43
N ASN A 111 22.28 2.11 1.16
CA ASN A 111 23.33 3.02 1.61
C ASN A 111 23.20 4.38 0.93
N ASP A 112 22.88 4.42 -0.36
CA ASP A 112 22.70 5.66 -1.12
C ASP A 112 21.52 6.46 -0.59
N VAL A 113 20.36 5.81 -0.37
CA VAL A 113 19.18 6.45 0.21
C VAL A 113 19.47 6.97 1.63
N THR A 114 20.14 6.17 2.46
CA THR A 114 20.50 6.58 3.82
C THR A 114 21.44 7.79 3.79
N SER A 115 22.44 7.78 2.90
CA SER A 115 23.40 8.88 2.74
C SER A 115 22.72 10.17 2.26
N LEU A 116 21.75 10.05 1.36
CA LEU A 116 20.95 11.18 0.89
C LEU A 116 20.13 11.80 2.03
N LEU A 117 19.43 10.98 2.82
CA LEU A 117 18.63 11.43 3.96
C LEU A 117 19.51 12.13 5.00
N ASP A 118 20.67 11.56 5.33
CA ASP A 118 21.66 12.17 6.21
C ASP A 118 22.12 13.55 5.71
N CYS A 119 22.37 13.68 4.41
CA CYS A 119 22.77 14.94 3.80
C CYS A 119 21.66 15.98 3.89
N LEU A 120 20.41 15.60 3.60
CA LEU A 120 19.26 16.49 3.70
C LEU A 120 19.01 16.95 5.14
N TYR A 121 19.16 16.06 6.12
CA TYR A 121 19.01 16.38 7.53
C TYR A 121 20.11 17.34 8.02
N LYS A 122 21.38 17.05 7.70
CA LYS A 122 22.53 17.93 8.04
C LYS A 122 22.38 19.32 7.46
N ASN A 123 21.84 19.42 6.24
CA ASN A 123 21.57 20.68 5.55
C ASN A 123 20.24 21.35 5.97
N LYS A 124 19.55 20.82 7.01
CA LYS A 124 18.28 21.34 7.53
C LYS A 124 17.18 21.47 6.46
N ARG A 125 17.19 20.59 5.46
CA ARG A 125 16.17 20.52 4.40
C ARG A 125 14.97 19.67 4.81
N ILE A 126 15.15 18.80 5.80
CA ILE A 126 14.11 17.95 6.38
C ILE A 126 14.19 18.02 7.91
N THR A 127 13.05 17.80 8.58
CA THR A 127 12.98 17.71 10.05
C THR A 127 13.44 16.33 10.53
N LYS A 128 13.62 16.20 11.85
CA LYS A 128 13.95 14.92 12.48
C LYS A 128 12.85 13.89 12.25
N ASP A 129 11.59 14.27 12.46
CA ASP A 129 10.43 13.39 12.27
C ASP A 129 10.35 12.90 10.82
N GLN A 130 10.58 13.79 9.84
CA GLN A 130 10.63 13.42 8.43
C GLN A 130 11.76 12.45 8.12
N MET A 131 12.92 12.60 8.76
CA MET A 131 14.04 11.68 8.60
C MET A 131 13.71 10.29 9.15
N GLU A 132 13.11 10.22 10.35
CA GLU A 132 12.70 8.96 10.97
C GLU A 132 11.62 8.24 10.14
N ASP A 133 10.64 8.98 9.60
CA ASP A 133 9.56 8.43 8.76
C ASP A 133 10.07 7.91 7.40
N MET A 134 11.06 8.58 6.81
CA MET A 134 11.61 8.20 5.49
C MET A 134 12.74 7.18 5.58
N GLN A 135 13.26 6.87 6.77
CA GLN A 135 14.40 5.98 6.91
C GLN A 135 14.01 4.55 6.54
N PRO A 136 14.68 3.95 5.53
CA PRO A 136 14.34 2.60 5.09
C PRO A 136 14.66 1.57 6.19
N ASP A 137 13.65 0.78 6.56
CA ASP A 137 13.78 -0.32 7.50
C ASP A 137 14.45 -1.53 6.80
N LYS A 138 15.66 -1.85 7.25
CA LYS A 138 16.48 -2.94 6.67
C LYS A 138 15.79 -4.29 6.74
N HIS A 139 14.92 -4.50 7.73
CA HIS A 139 14.22 -5.77 7.93
C HIS A 139 12.93 -5.89 7.13
N LYS A 140 12.48 -4.80 6.50
CA LYS A 140 11.30 -4.75 5.62
C LYS A 140 11.65 -4.56 4.14
N LEU A 141 12.94 -4.48 3.83
CA LEU A 141 13.41 -4.40 2.45
C LEU A 141 13.18 -5.75 1.77
N GLU A 142 12.23 -5.75 0.86
CA GLU A 142 11.95 -6.88 -0.01
C GLU A 142 12.24 -6.47 -1.45
N LEU A 143 12.97 -7.31 -2.18
CA LEU A 143 13.01 -7.19 -3.63
C LEU A 143 11.58 -7.32 -4.14
N ALA A 144 11.22 -6.53 -5.16
CA ALA A 144 9.92 -6.59 -5.79
C ALA A 144 9.59 -8.06 -6.10
N HIS A 145 8.63 -8.60 -5.35
CA HIS A 145 8.23 -9.99 -5.51
C HIS A 145 7.66 -10.16 -6.90
N LEU A 146 7.91 -11.33 -7.50
CA LEU A 146 7.25 -11.71 -8.73
C LEU A 146 5.75 -11.82 -8.44
N TYR A 147 5.00 -10.76 -8.75
CA TYR A 147 3.56 -10.79 -8.60
C TYR A 147 2.97 -11.78 -9.61
N PHE A 148 3.56 -11.92 -10.81
CA PHE A 148 3.13 -12.85 -11.88
C PHE A 148 4.30 -13.46 -12.61
N ILE A 149 4.14 -14.67 -13.16
CA ILE A 149 4.92 -15.11 -14.33
C ILE A 149 4.58 -14.12 -15.46
N PRO A 150 5.44 -13.14 -15.76
CA PRO A 150 5.26 -12.27 -16.91
C PRO A 150 5.13 -13.14 -18.14
N LYS A 151 4.23 -12.80 -19.06
CA LYS A 151 4.28 -13.40 -20.39
C LYS A 151 5.68 -13.14 -20.92
N ALA A 152 6.41 -14.19 -21.30
CA ALA A 152 7.67 -14.02 -22.00
C ALA A 152 7.37 -13.18 -23.25
N HIS A 153 7.78 -11.91 -23.23
CA HIS A 153 7.77 -11.08 -24.42
C HIS A 153 8.93 -11.58 -25.29
N LYS A 154 8.58 -12.04 -26.50
CA LYS A 154 9.57 -12.37 -27.54
C LYS A 154 10.07 -11.08 -28.16
#